data_AF-A0A838QJ82-F1
#
_entry.id   AF-A0A838QJ82-F1
#
_cell.length_a   1.000
_cell.length_b   1.000
_cell.length_c   1.000
_cell.angle_alpha   90.00
_cell.angle_beta   90.00
_cell.angle_gamma   90.00
#
_symmetry.space_group_name_H-M   'P 1'
#
loop_
_entity.id
_entity.type
_entity.pdbx_description
1 polymer ?
#
loop_
_entity_poly.entity_id
_entity_poly.type
_entity_poly.pdbx_seq_one_letter_code
_entity_poly.pdbx_strand_id
1 'polypeptide(L)'
;MDVLVLRLIHIGAGSFWVGAVFTFFLFVQPAAVAAGPGAMSFTYQLIHHRRLPIVILGSAATTVLAGIWLLIITSNGLDPDLLFAEARLGYTVGGVAAILTFGLGALYVFPRTRIVERTVGRLISEARPPTPDEQQILARVGRESRSAGWLVLIGLAVSVFAMATARQWGVFL
;
A
#
# COMPACT_ATOMS: atom_id res chain seq x y z
N MET A 1 -24.88 -6.43 -8.25
CA MET A 1 -24.17 -5.56 -7.27
C MET A 1 -24.14 -4.17 -7.85
N ASP A 2 -24.63 -3.17 -7.13
CA ASP A 2 -24.81 -1.82 -7.69
C ASP A 2 -23.48 -1.07 -7.84
N VAL A 3 -23.35 -0.29 -8.93
CA VAL A 3 -22.17 0.55 -9.21
C VAL A 3 -21.84 1.48 -8.05
N LEU A 4 -22.87 2.01 -7.37
CA LEU A 4 -22.70 2.87 -6.21
C LEU A 4 -22.03 2.12 -5.04
N VAL A 5 -22.48 0.90 -4.74
CA VAL A 5 -21.93 0.08 -3.65
C VAL A 5 -20.46 -0.24 -3.91
N LEU A 6 -20.13 -0.65 -5.13
CA LEU A 6 -18.74 -0.91 -5.54
C LEU A 6 -17.86 0.33 -5.44
N ARG A 7 -18.38 1.50 -5.80
CA ARG A 7 -17.66 2.78 -5.63
C ARG A 7 -17.42 3.10 -4.16
N LEU A 8 -18.40 2.91 -3.30
CA LEU A 8 -18.24 3.14 -1.85
C LEU A 8 -17.19 2.19 -1.26
N ILE A 9 -17.20 0.92 -1.64
CA ILE A 9 -16.19 -0.06 -1.22
C ILE A 9 -14.81 0.34 -1.73
N HIS A 10 -14.68 0.66 -3.02
CA HIS A 10 -13.41 1.05 -3.64
C HIS A 10 -12.82 2.30 -2.98
N ILE A 11 -13.62 3.36 -2.84
CA ILE A 11 -13.17 4.63 -2.25
C ILE A 11 -12.87 4.45 -0.77
N GLY A 12 -13.76 3.81 0.01
CA GLY A 12 -13.56 3.62 1.45
C GLY A 12 -12.31 2.81 1.78
N ALA A 13 -12.15 1.65 1.13
CA ALA A 13 -10.96 0.82 1.30
C ALA A 13 -9.70 1.52 0.75
N GLY A 14 -9.83 2.26 -0.36
CA GLY A 14 -8.73 2.99 -0.97
C GLY A 14 -8.23 4.13 -0.09
N SER A 15 -9.14 4.91 0.50
CA SER A 15 -8.82 5.98 1.43
C SER A 15 -8.08 5.47 2.67
N PHE A 16 -8.54 4.35 3.26
CA PHE A 16 -7.82 3.72 4.36
C PHE A 16 -6.43 3.24 3.92
N TRP A 17 -6.35 2.53 2.79
CA TRP A 17 -5.07 1.99 2.30
C TRP A 17 -4.04 3.10 2.05
N VAL A 18 -4.40 4.11 1.27
CA VAL A 18 -3.51 5.24 0.96
C VAL A 18 -3.14 5.98 2.22
N GLY A 19 -4.11 6.36 3.05
CA GLY A 19 -3.87 7.09 4.29
C GLY A 19 -2.94 6.34 5.25
N ALA A 20 -3.16 5.03 5.41
CA ALA A 20 -2.33 4.20 6.28
C ALA A 20 -0.89 4.08 5.75
N VAL A 21 -0.70 3.88 4.45
CA VAL A 21 0.65 3.78 3.84
C VAL A 21 1.41 5.10 3.97
N PHE A 22 0.78 6.25 3.64
CA PHE A 22 1.40 7.56 3.79
C PHE A 22 1.77 7.85 5.24
N THR A 23 0.82 7.66 6.16
CA THR A 23 1.04 7.89 7.59
C THR A 23 2.17 7.02 8.13
N PHE A 24 2.12 5.72 7.81
CA PHE A 24 3.10 4.78 8.32
C PHE A 24 4.49 5.07 7.76
N PHE A 25 4.63 5.27 6.45
CA PHE A 25 5.93 5.44 5.81
C PHE A 25 6.58 6.79 6.10
N LEU A 26 5.80 7.88 6.13
CA LEU A 26 6.35 9.23 6.30
C LEU A 26 6.58 9.62 7.75
N PHE A 27 5.81 9.05 8.69
CA PHE A 27 5.83 9.48 10.09
C PHE A 27 6.17 8.33 11.04
N VAL A 28 5.40 7.25 11.02
CA VAL A 28 5.52 6.18 12.03
C VAL A 28 6.84 5.43 11.90
N GLN A 29 7.21 5.01 10.69
CA GLN A 29 8.44 4.26 10.45
C GLN A 29 9.69 5.11 10.75
N PRO A 30 9.81 6.37 10.27
CA PRO A 30 10.95 7.22 10.63
C PRO A 30 11.06 7.46 12.14
N ALA A 31 9.94 7.70 12.82
CA ALA A 31 9.93 7.87 14.28
C ALA A 31 10.39 6.59 15.00
N ALA A 32 9.92 5.42 14.59
CA ALA A 32 10.34 4.13 15.15
C ALA A 32 11.84 3.88 14.94
N VAL A 33 12.38 4.22 13.76
CA VAL A 33 13.83 4.11 13.49
C VAL A 33 14.63 5.05 14.38
N ALA A 34 14.19 6.31 14.52
CA ALA A 34 14.87 7.29 15.37
C ALA A 34 14.86 6.91 16.85
N ALA A 35 13.77 6.29 17.33
CA ALA A 35 13.66 5.78 18.69
C ALA A 35 14.48 4.50 18.95
N GLY A 36 14.99 3.85 17.89
CA GLY A 36 15.88 2.70 18.00
C GLY A 36 15.26 1.53 18.80
N PRO A 37 16.02 0.89 19.71
CA PRO A 37 15.53 -0.25 20.49
C PRO A 37 14.26 0.03 21.29
N GLY A 38 14.02 1.28 21.72
CA GLY A 38 12.83 1.67 22.47
C GLY A 38 11.52 1.50 21.71
N ALA A 39 11.56 1.45 20.37
CA ALA A 39 10.38 1.23 19.52
C ALA A 39 10.10 -0.24 19.18
N MET A 40 10.93 -1.20 19.62
CA MET A 40 10.76 -2.61 19.23
C MET A 40 9.42 -3.19 19.67
N SER A 41 9.04 -3.01 20.95
CA SER A 41 7.75 -3.52 21.46
C SER A 41 6.56 -2.85 20.79
N PHE A 42 6.63 -1.54 20.52
CA PHE A 42 5.59 -0.84 19.77
C PHE A 42 5.45 -1.36 18.34
N THR A 43 6.58 -1.53 17.64
CA THR A 43 6.62 -2.06 16.27
C THR A 43 6.05 -3.47 16.20
N TYR A 44 6.43 -4.33 17.16
CA TYR A 44 5.90 -5.67 17.28
C TYR A 44 4.39 -5.67 17.57
N GLN A 45 3.93 -4.84 18.50
CA GLN A 45 2.50 -4.69 18.81
C GLN A 45 1.70 -4.31 17.55
N LEU A 46 2.21 -3.37 16.77
CA LEU A 46 1.54 -2.87 15.57
C LEU A 46 1.48 -3.93 14.45
N ILE A 47 2.57 -4.66 14.23
CA ILE A 47 2.68 -5.65 13.15
C ILE A 47 2.02 -6.98 13.55
N HIS A 48 2.36 -7.51 14.72
CA HIS A 48 1.95 -8.84 15.15
C HIS A 48 0.55 -8.87 15.75
N HIS A 49 0.25 -7.99 16.72
CA HIS A 49 -1.01 -8.04 17.46
C HIS A 49 -2.12 -7.24 16.77
N ARG A 50 -1.82 -6.03 16.30
CA ARG A 50 -2.80 -5.19 15.57
C ARG A 50 -2.92 -5.58 14.10
N ARG A 51 -2.04 -6.46 13.62
CA ARG A 51 -2.06 -6.99 12.24
C ARG A 51 -2.08 -5.89 11.18
N LEU A 52 -1.51 -4.71 11.47
CA LEU A 52 -1.62 -3.54 10.59
C LEU A 52 -1.21 -3.85 9.14
N PRO A 53 -0.09 -4.56 8.85
CA PRO A 53 0.27 -4.88 7.47
C PRO A 53 -0.76 -5.77 6.75
N ILE A 54 -1.44 -6.67 7.48
CA ILE A 54 -2.50 -7.52 6.91
C ILE A 54 -3.74 -6.69 6.61
N VAL A 55 -4.12 -5.78 7.51
CA VAL A 55 -5.27 -4.89 7.30
C VAL A 55 -5.02 -3.96 6.11
N ILE A 56 -3.82 -3.38 6.00
CA ILE A 56 -3.41 -2.56 4.84
C ILE A 56 -3.48 -3.39 3.56
N LEU A 57 -2.90 -4.60 3.55
CA LEU A 57 -2.90 -5.47 2.37
C LEU A 57 -4.31 -5.89 1.97
N GLY A 58 -5.17 -6.23 2.93
CA GLY A 58 -6.57 -6.56 2.70
C GLY A 58 -7.33 -5.37 2.10
N SER A 59 -7.15 -4.17 2.67
CA SER A 59 -7.77 -2.95 2.14
C SER A 59 -7.30 -2.63 0.72
N ALA A 60 -6.01 -2.83 0.43
CA ALA A 60 -5.45 -2.67 -0.91
C ALA A 60 -6.06 -3.66 -1.91
N ALA A 61 -6.15 -4.94 -1.53
CA ALA A 61 -6.78 -5.97 -2.36
C ALA A 61 -8.26 -5.65 -2.62
N THR A 62 -9.02 -5.27 -1.59
CA THR A 62 -10.42 -4.85 -1.72
C THR A 62 -10.57 -3.66 -2.67
N THR A 63 -9.70 -2.65 -2.54
CA THR A 63 -9.68 -1.48 -3.41
C THR A 63 -9.45 -1.88 -4.87
N VAL A 64 -8.38 -2.64 -5.12
CA VAL A 64 -7.99 -3.04 -6.48
C VAL A 64 -9.06 -3.93 -7.12
N LEU A 65 -9.58 -4.92 -6.41
CA LEU A 65 -10.61 -5.83 -6.94
C LEU A 65 -11.92 -5.09 -7.24
N ALA A 66 -12.38 -4.22 -6.33
CA ALA A 66 -13.57 -3.39 -6.57
C ALA A 66 -13.35 -2.42 -7.74
N GLY A 67 -12.14 -1.86 -7.88
CA GLY A 67 -11.77 -0.97 -8.98
C GLY A 67 -11.72 -1.67 -10.33
N ILE A 68 -11.13 -2.86 -10.41
CA ILE A 68 -11.12 -3.71 -11.61
C ILE A 68 -12.56 -4.05 -12.01
N TRP A 69 -13.40 -4.44 -11.06
CA TRP A 69 -14.79 -4.74 -11.34
C TRP A 69 -15.57 -3.52 -11.86
N LEU A 70 -15.33 -2.34 -11.28
CA LEU A 70 -15.88 -1.07 -11.78
C LEU A 70 -15.42 -0.76 -13.20
N LEU A 71 -14.15 -0.99 -13.54
CA LEU A 71 -13.67 -0.82 -14.92
C LEU A 71 -14.44 -1.74 -15.87
N ILE A 72 -14.46 -3.05 -15.59
CA ILE A 72 -15.14 -4.06 -16.43
C ILE A 72 -16.59 -3.66 -16.72
N ILE A 73 -17.39 -3.34 -15.70
CA ILE A 73 -18.82 -3.07 -15.88
C ILE A 73 -19.12 -1.69 -16.49
N THR A 74 -18.19 -0.74 -16.42
CA THR A 74 -18.39 0.62 -16.95
C THR A 74 -17.73 0.86 -18.31
N SER A 75 -16.95 -0.09 -18.82
CA SER A 75 -16.28 -0.02 -20.12
C SER A 75 -16.64 -1.19 -21.03
N ASN A 76 -17.87 -1.73 -20.94
CA ASN A 76 -18.37 -2.81 -21.79
C ASN A 76 -17.41 -4.02 -21.85
N GLY A 77 -16.89 -4.47 -20.70
CA GLY A 77 -15.98 -5.62 -20.64
C GLY A 77 -14.52 -5.31 -20.97
N LEU A 78 -14.05 -4.10 -20.66
CA LEU A 78 -12.68 -3.61 -20.95
C LEU A 78 -12.44 -3.26 -22.43
N ASP A 79 -13.46 -2.72 -23.09
CA ASP A 79 -13.34 -2.10 -24.41
C ASP A 79 -12.24 -1.01 -24.38
N PRO A 80 -11.16 -1.15 -25.16
CA PRO A 80 -10.06 -0.18 -25.20
C PRO A 80 -10.52 1.24 -25.52
N ASP A 81 -11.48 1.41 -26.43
CA ASP A 81 -11.93 2.75 -26.84
C ASP A 81 -12.60 3.47 -25.67
N LEU A 82 -13.31 2.74 -24.81
CA LEU A 82 -13.92 3.28 -23.59
C LEU A 82 -12.90 3.46 -22.45
N LEU A 83 -11.88 2.62 -22.36
CA LEU A 83 -10.85 2.73 -21.33
C LEU A 83 -9.90 3.91 -21.56
N PHE A 84 -9.59 4.19 -22.82
CA PHE A 84 -8.62 5.20 -23.23
C PHE A 84 -9.27 6.48 -23.76
N ALA A 85 -10.60 6.58 -23.79
CA ALA A 85 -11.31 7.85 -24.01
C ALA A 85 -10.81 8.94 -23.03
N GLU A 86 -10.67 10.17 -23.50
CA GLU A 86 -10.09 11.31 -22.78
C GLU A 86 -10.71 11.53 -21.40
N ALA A 87 -12.05 11.45 -21.30
CA ALA A 87 -12.80 11.61 -20.06
C ALA A 87 -12.58 10.48 -19.02
N ARG A 88 -11.91 9.39 -19.40
CA ARG A 88 -11.73 8.16 -18.61
C ARG A 88 -10.26 7.77 -18.42
N LEU A 89 -9.35 8.37 -19.18
CA LEU A 89 -7.93 8.07 -19.16
C LEU A 89 -7.31 8.16 -17.76
N GLY A 90 -7.70 9.15 -16.95
CA GLY A 90 -7.23 9.28 -15.57
C GLY A 90 -7.59 8.10 -14.67
N TYR A 91 -8.74 7.45 -14.89
CA TYR A 91 -9.12 6.23 -14.15
C TYR A 91 -8.26 5.03 -14.58
N THR A 92 -7.94 4.91 -15.86
CA THR A 92 -7.09 3.83 -16.39
C THR A 92 -5.65 3.99 -15.92
N VAL A 93 -5.06 5.17 -16.07
CA VAL A 93 -3.70 5.48 -15.58
C VAL A 93 -3.60 5.27 -14.08
N GLY A 94 -4.56 5.82 -13.33
CA GLY A 94 -4.56 5.67 -11.88
C GLY A 94 -4.78 4.22 -11.43
N GLY A 95 -5.60 3.46 -12.16
CA GLY A 95 -5.87 2.04 -11.91
C GLY A 95 -4.63 1.18 -12.11
N VAL A 96 -3.90 1.39 -13.22
CA VAL A 96 -2.63 0.70 -13.48
C VAL A 96 -1.61 1.03 -12.40
N ALA A 97 -1.46 2.31 -12.02
CA ALA A 97 -0.55 2.72 -10.95
C ALA A 97 -0.89 2.04 -9.61
N ALA A 98 -2.17 1.95 -9.24
CA ALA A 98 -2.62 1.25 -8.03
C ALA A 98 -2.32 -0.25 -8.09
N ILE A 99 -2.58 -0.91 -9.23
CA ILE A 99 -2.33 -2.36 -9.40
C ILE A 99 -0.84 -2.67 -9.25
N LEU A 100 0.03 -1.91 -9.90
CA LEU A 100 1.48 -2.07 -9.80
C LEU A 100 1.97 -1.85 -8.36
N THR A 101 1.42 -0.82 -7.70
CA THR A 101 1.75 -0.50 -6.32
C THR A 101 1.29 -1.58 -5.34
N PHE A 102 0.08 -2.12 -5.54
CA PHE A 102 -0.41 -3.27 -4.78
C PHE A 102 0.50 -4.48 -4.99
N GLY A 103 0.91 -4.78 -6.22
CA GLY A 103 1.85 -5.86 -6.52
C GLY A 103 3.19 -5.69 -5.79
N LEU A 104 3.78 -4.50 -5.84
CA LEU A 104 5.02 -4.19 -5.10
C LEU A 104 4.82 -4.32 -3.57
N GLY A 105 3.71 -3.82 -3.04
CA GLY A 105 3.37 -3.96 -1.63
C GLY A 105 3.21 -5.42 -1.19
N ALA A 106 2.42 -6.19 -1.93
CA ALA A 106 2.06 -7.57 -1.61
C ALA A 106 3.23 -8.55 -1.80
N LEU A 107 3.96 -8.42 -2.91
CA LEU A 107 5.00 -9.38 -3.30
C LEU A 107 6.38 -9.02 -2.77
N TYR A 108 6.64 -7.74 -2.47
CA TYR A 108 7.97 -7.29 -2.05
C TYR A 108 7.99 -6.74 -0.61
N VAL A 109 7.13 -5.79 -0.26
CA VAL A 109 7.16 -5.12 1.05
C VAL A 109 6.59 -6.01 2.16
N PHE A 110 5.50 -6.73 1.90
CA PHE A 110 4.83 -7.56 2.90
C PHE A 110 5.72 -8.73 3.41
N PRO A 111 6.40 -9.53 2.55
CA PRO A 111 7.32 -10.57 3.03
C PRO A 111 8.46 -10.01 3.89
N ARG A 112 8.99 -8.83 3.55
CA ARG A 112 10.01 -8.13 4.34
C ARG A 112 9.51 -7.72 5.72
N THR A 113 8.27 -7.24 5.79
CA THR A 113 7.62 -6.92 7.06
C THR A 113 7.48 -8.17 7.94
N ARG A 114 7.23 -9.34 7.35
CA ARG A 114 7.20 -10.62 8.08
C ARG A 114 8.57 -11.05 8.60
N ILE A 115 9.65 -10.73 7.90
CA ILE A 115 11.02 -10.95 8.40
C ILE A 115 11.25 -10.10 9.65
N VAL A 116 10.89 -8.81 9.61
CA VAL A 116 10.97 -7.93 10.78
C VAL A 116 10.12 -8.45 11.94
N GLU A 117 8.86 -8.82 11.68
CA GLU A 117 7.94 -9.38 12.69
C GLU A 117 8.56 -10.58 13.42
N ARG A 118 9.07 -11.57 12.67
CA ARG A 118 9.64 -12.80 13.22
C ARG A 118 10.91 -12.53 14.02
N THR A 119 11.81 -11.71 13.47
CA THR A 119 13.06 -11.38 14.14
C THR A 119 12.80 -10.61 15.43
N VAL A 120 12.03 -9.53 15.38
CA VAL A 120 11.70 -8.72 16.56
C VAL A 120 10.92 -9.54 17.60
N GLY A 121 9.99 -10.39 17.16
CA GLY A 121 9.25 -11.29 18.05
C GLY A 121 10.17 -12.21 18.84
N ARG A 122 11.18 -12.80 18.18
CA ARG A 122 12.19 -13.62 18.85
C ARG A 122 12.99 -12.83 19.89
N LEU A 123 13.44 -11.63 19.54
CA LEU A 123 14.22 -10.78 20.46
C LEU A 123 13.44 -10.43 21.73
N ILE A 124 12.15 -10.12 21.56
CA ILE A 124 11.24 -9.83 22.68
C ILE A 124 11.02 -11.08 23.53
N SER A 125 10.73 -12.23 22.92
CA SER A 125 10.47 -13.47 23.67
C SER A 125 11.69 -13.96 24.44
N GLU A 126 12.89 -13.76 23.90
CA GLU A 126 14.16 -14.16 24.51
C GLU A 126 14.74 -13.06 25.43
N ALA A 127 14.07 -11.91 25.54
CA ALA A 127 14.49 -10.75 26.33
C ALA A 127 15.95 -10.34 26.10
N ARG A 128 16.42 -10.39 24.84
CA ARG A 128 17.82 -10.15 24.49
C ARG A 128 18.00 -9.14 23.35
N PRO A 129 19.16 -8.48 23.26
CA PRO A 129 19.49 -7.67 22.10
C PRO A 129 19.74 -8.53 20.85
N PRO A 130 19.61 -7.94 19.64
CA PRO A 130 19.92 -8.63 18.40
C PRO A 130 21.42 -8.90 18.23
N THR A 131 21.76 -10.09 17.71
CA THR A 131 23.11 -10.47 17.31
C THR A 131 23.60 -9.64 16.11
N PRO A 132 24.90 -9.60 15.80
CA PRO A 132 25.42 -8.90 14.62
C PRO A 132 24.71 -9.30 13.32
N ASP A 133 24.43 -10.60 13.15
CA ASP A 133 23.75 -11.11 11.95
C ASP A 133 22.29 -10.64 11.87
N GLU A 134 21.55 -10.67 12.99
CA GLU A 134 20.17 -10.16 13.06
C GLU A 134 20.13 -8.66 12.80
N GLN A 135 21.10 -7.89 13.31
CA GLN A 135 21.23 -6.46 13.04
C GLN A 135 21.46 -6.20 11.55
N GLN A 136 22.34 -6.97 10.90
CA GLN A 136 22.58 -6.86 9.46
C GLN A 136 21.32 -7.19 8.65
N ILE A 137 20.59 -8.25 9.03
CA ILE A 137 19.32 -8.62 8.38
C ILE A 137 18.29 -7.50 8.51
N LEU A 138 18.07 -6.98 9.73
CA LEU A 138 17.12 -5.90 9.97
C LEU A 138 17.52 -4.62 9.21
N ALA A 139 18.80 -4.27 9.20
CA ALA A 139 19.30 -3.11 8.48
C ALA A 139 19.13 -3.26 6.96
N ARG A 140 19.43 -4.44 6.40
CA ARG A 140 19.23 -4.74 4.97
C ARG A 140 17.76 -4.65 4.60
N VAL A 141 16.88 -5.34 5.34
CA VAL A 141 15.44 -5.34 5.10
C VAL A 141 14.85 -3.94 5.24
N GLY A 142 15.31 -3.15 6.21
CA GLY A 142 14.92 -1.76 6.40
C GLY A 142 15.26 -0.90 5.17
N ARG A 143 16.49 -1.00 4.64
CA ARG A 143 16.90 -0.27 3.42
C ARG A 143 16.08 -0.69 2.20
N GLU A 144 15.94 -1.99 1.95
CA GLU A 144 15.16 -2.50 0.83
C GLU A 144 13.69 -2.06 0.89
N SER A 145 13.09 -2.13 2.09
CA SER A 145 11.71 -1.70 2.32
C SER A 145 11.54 -0.19 2.16
N ARG A 146 12.54 0.62 2.55
CA ARG A 146 12.49 2.08 2.38
C ARG A 146 12.50 2.48 0.90
N SER A 147 13.39 1.89 0.10
CA SER A 147 13.45 2.17 -1.33
C SER A 147 12.15 1.76 -2.03
N ALA A 148 11.63 0.56 -1.75
CA ALA A 148 10.35 0.12 -2.29
C ALA A 148 9.18 0.99 -1.81
N GLY A 149 9.20 1.44 -0.55
CA GLY A 149 8.14 2.29 0.00
C GLY A 149 8.04 3.66 -0.68
N TRP A 150 9.14 4.25 -1.16
CA TRP A 150 9.07 5.46 -1.98
C TRP A 150 8.39 5.20 -3.33
N LEU A 151 8.70 4.10 -3.99
CA LEU A 151 8.02 3.70 -5.23
C LEU A 151 6.52 3.48 -4.99
N VAL A 152 6.17 2.84 -3.87
CA VAL A 152 4.78 2.68 -3.43
C VAL A 152 4.10 4.04 -3.22
N LEU A 153 4.74 4.97 -2.49
CA LEU A 153 4.15 6.30 -2.26
C LEU A 153 3.93 7.08 -3.54
N ILE A 154 4.92 7.10 -4.44
CA ILE A 154 4.82 7.78 -5.72
C ILE A 154 3.71 7.16 -6.57
N GLY A 155 3.65 5.82 -6.62
CA GLY A 155 2.61 5.10 -7.36
C GLY A 155 1.20 5.37 -6.81
N LEU A 156 1.03 5.41 -5.49
CA LEU A 156 -0.24 5.79 -4.86
C LEU A 156 -0.58 7.26 -5.09
N ALA A 157 0.40 8.17 -5.05
CA ALA A 157 0.18 9.58 -5.35
C ALA A 157 -0.32 9.75 -6.80
N VAL A 158 0.38 9.15 -7.77
CA VAL A 158 -0.04 9.14 -9.18
C VAL A 158 -1.44 8.56 -9.31
N SER A 159 -1.72 7.44 -8.64
CA SER A 159 -3.05 6.83 -8.65
C SER A 159 -4.15 7.79 -8.17
N VAL A 160 -3.95 8.38 -7.00
CA VAL A 160 -4.92 9.31 -6.39
C VAL A 160 -5.11 10.56 -7.26
N PHE A 161 -4.03 11.20 -7.71
CA PHE A 161 -4.13 12.40 -8.52
C PHE A 161 -4.79 12.14 -9.88
N ALA A 162 -4.41 11.05 -10.57
CA ALA A 162 -5.00 10.69 -11.85
C ALA A 162 -6.50 10.39 -11.72
N MET A 163 -6.92 9.64 -10.70
CA MET A 163 -8.34 9.32 -10.49
C MET A 163 -9.16 10.52 -10.01
N ALA A 164 -8.61 11.35 -9.11
CA ALA A 164 -9.31 12.51 -8.57
C ALA A 164 -9.55 13.58 -9.64
N THR A 165 -8.60 13.73 -10.56
CA THR A 165 -8.67 14.71 -11.66
C THR A 165 -9.23 14.12 -12.96
N ALA A 166 -9.52 12.81 -13.02
CA ALA A 166 -9.90 12.11 -14.26
C ALA A 166 -11.02 12.81 -15.05
N ARG A 167 -12.03 13.35 -14.35
CA ARG A 167 -13.15 14.07 -14.99
C ARG A 167 -12.74 15.35 -15.70
N GLN A 168 -11.65 15.98 -15.25
CA GLN A 168 -11.15 17.22 -15.82
C GLN A 168 -10.33 16.97 -17.09
N TRP A 169 -9.84 15.75 -17.32
CA TRP A 169 -8.93 15.46 -18.43
C TRP A 169 -9.61 15.60 -19.79
N GLY A 170 -10.89 15.20 -19.91
CA GLY A 170 -11.68 15.42 -21.13
C GLY A 170 -12.12 16.87 -21.37
N VAL A 171 -11.68 17.82 -20.55
CA VAL A 171 -11.90 19.27 -20.76
C VAL A 171 -10.62 19.95 -21.26
N PHE A 172 -9.46 19.33 -21.06
CA PHE A 172 -8.15 19.91 -21.36
C PHE A 172 -7.35 19.15 -22.43
N LEU A 173 -7.75 17.92 -22.75
CA LEU A 173 -7.29 17.12 -23.89
C LEU A 173 -8.32 17.26 -25.02
#